data_AF-X0UU28-F1
#
_entry.id   AF-X0UU28-F1
#
_cell.length_a   1.000
_cell.length_b   1.000
_cell.length_c   1.000
_cell.angle_alpha   90.00
_cell.angle_beta   90.00
_cell.angle_gamma   90.00
#
_symmetry.space_group_name_H-M   'P 1'
#
loop_
_entity.id
_entity.type
_entity.pdbx_description
1 polymer ?
#
loop_
_entity_poly.entity_id
_entity_poly.type
_entity_poly.pdbx_seq_one_letter_code
_entity_poly.pdbx_strand_id
1 'polypeptide(L)'
;AGFSVTTSADAPLAVGVDWAIDTILKDDKIGRVRILDTYTGDEGDAIKVSYTAPETTYTMIKALSETTTEGFMRFVSDNPVGTQQELQIWRASLTPSGDTAMIGDDWSTLAFSGEILKDETDHPDSPYFNIIMG
;
A
#
# COMPACT_ATOMS: atom_id res chain seq x y z
N ALA A 1 -14.67 17.24 -6.65
CA ALA A 1 -16.02 17.31 -6.05
C ALA A 1 -16.43 18.78 -5.87
N GLY A 2 -17.72 19.08 -5.73
CA GLY A 2 -18.21 20.43 -5.43
C GLY A 2 -17.99 20.76 -3.96
N PHE A 3 -16.78 21.22 -3.62
CA PHE A 3 -16.46 21.70 -2.28
C PHE A 3 -16.97 23.13 -2.11
N SER A 4 -17.54 23.43 -0.95
CA SER A 4 -17.80 24.80 -0.51
C SER A 4 -17.17 25.01 0.85
N VAL A 5 -16.41 26.09 1.00
CA VAL A 5 -15.71 26.44 2.23
C VAL A 5 -16.30 27.73 2.77
N THR A 6 -16.62 27.73 4.06
CA THR A 6 -17.29 28.83 4.76
C THR A 6 -16.66 29.05 6.13
N THR A 7 -16.79 30.25 6.68
CA THR A 7 -16.42 30.54 8.08
C THR A 7 -17.45 29.97 9.06
N SER A 8 -17.17 30.09 10.35
CA SER A 8 -18.09 29.72 11.43
C SER A 8 -19.44 30.42 11.32
N ALA A 9 -19.46 31.66 10.82
CA ALA A 9 -20.63 32.47 10.54
C ALA A 9 -21.29 32.19 9.17
N ASP A 10 -20.90 31.08 8.51
CA ASP A 10 -21.38 30.64 7.20
C ASP A 10 -21.10 31.65 6.06
N ALA A 11 -20.12 32.54 6.24
CA ALA A 11 -19.65 33.43 5.19
C ALA A 11 -18.79 32.64 4.18
N PRO A 12 -19.08 32.72 2.86
CA PRO A 12 -18.35 31.96 1.86
C PRO A 12 -16.91 32.47 1.69
N LEU A 13 -15.96 31.54 1.64
CA LEU A 13 -14.56 31.82 1.33
C LEU A 13 -14.31 31.70 -0.18
N ALA A 14 -13.49 32.60 -0.71
CA ALA A 14 -13.23 32.71 -2.13
C ALA A 14 -12.20 31.67 -2.60
N VAL A 15 -12.56 30.89 -3.62
CA VAL A 15 -11.65 29.93 -4.25
C VAL A 15 -10.49 30.66 -4.97
N GLY A 16 -9.27 30.16 -4.83
CA GLY A 16 -8.06 30.75 -5.37
C GLY A 16 -7.51 31.94 -4.57
N VAL A 17 -8.24 32.42 -3.56
CA VAL A 17 -7.81 33.50 -2.66
C VAL A 17 -7.70 33.00 -1.23
N ASP A 18 -8.76 32.42 -0.68
CA ASP A 18 -8.76 31.92 0.70
C ASP A 18 -8.45 30.43 0.75
N TRP A 19 -8.87 29.68 -0.27
CA TRP A 19 -8.67 28.24 -0.36
C TRP A 19 -8.52 27.76 -1.79
N ALA A 20 -7.90 26.59 -1.98
CA ALA A 20 -7.73 25.98 -3.28
C ALA A 20 -7.80 24.45 -3.23
N ILE A 21 -8.00 23.86 -4.40
CA ILE A 21 -7.85 22.44 -4.66
C ILE A 21 -6.69 22.26 -5.65
N ASP A 22 -5.68 21.51 -5.24
CA ASP A 22 -4.57 21.19 -6.13
C ASP A 22 -4.91 19.99 -7.02
N THR A 23 -5.15 20.26 -8.30
CA THR A 23 -5.48 19.22 -9.30
C THR A 23 -4.26 18.46 -9.81
N ILE A 24 -3.05 18.98 -9.60
CA ILE A 24 -1.79 18.30 -9.90
C ILE A 24 -1.58 17.21 -8.85
N LEU A 25 -1.79 17.54 -7.57
CA LEU A 25 -1.70 16.60 -6.45
C LEU A 25 -2.97 15.74 -6.25
N LYS A 26 -3.99 15.90 -7.11
CA LYS A 26 -5.26 15.15 -7.10
C LYS A 26 -6.10 15.35 -5.84
N ASP A 27 -6.02 16.53 -5.25
CA ASP A 27 -6.77 16.89 -4.04
C ASP A 27 -8.28 16.78 -4.23
N ASP A 28 -8.75 17.00 -5.46
CA ASP A 28 -10.15 16.84 -5.85
C ASP A 28 -10.66 15.40 -5.78
N LYS A 29 -9.74 14.41 -5.78
CA LYS A 29 -10.02 12.97 -5.69
C LYS A 29 -9.83 12.41 -4.30
N ILE A 30 -8.82 12.89 -3.57
CA ILE A 30 -8.51 12.41 -2.21
C ILE A 30 -9.27 13.18 -1.12
N GLY A 31 -10.00 14.24 -1.48
CA GLY A 31 -10.81 15.02 -0.53
C GLY A 31 -10.00 16.00 0.29
N ARG A 32 -8.91 16.54 -0.24
CA ARG A 32 -8.07 17.52 0.45
C ARG A 32 -8.45 18.94 0.03
N VAL A 33 -8.62 19.82 1.01
CA VAL A 33 -8.84 21.26 0.80
C VAL A 33 -7.66 22.01 1.40
N ARG A 34 -7.01 22.88 0.63
CA ARG A 34 -5.90 23.70 1.10
C ARG A 34 -6.39 25.10 1.40
N ILE A 35 -6.19 25.57 2.64
CA ILE A 35 -6.31 26.99 2.97
C ILE A 35 -5.02 27.68 2.53
N LEU A 36 -5.15 28.83 1.86
CA LEU A 36 -4.03 29.58 1.32
C LEU A 36 -3.50 30.58 2.36
N ASP A 37 -2.22 30.90 2.27
CA ASP A 37 -1.58 31.87 3.18
C ASP A 37 -2.13 33.31 3.00
N THR A 38 -2.86 33.53 1.90
CA THR A 38 -3.60 34.78 1.60
C THR A 38 -4.92 34.90 2.36
N TYR A 39 -5.38 33.84 3.04
CA TYR A 39 -6.54 33.91 3.92
C TYR A 39 -6.22 34.75 5.16
N THR A 40 -7.04 35.75 5.44
CA THR A 40 -6.82 36.71 6.55
C THR A 40 -7.78 36.52 7.72
N GLY A 41 -8.24 35.28 7.96
CA GLY A 41 -9.05 34.98 9.14
C GLY A 41 -8.23 35.08 10.44
N ASP A 42 -8.94 35.21 11.55
CA ASP A 42 -8.31 35.31 12.87
C ASP A 42 -7.91 33.92 13.39
N GLU A 43 -6.90 33.88 14.26
CA GLU A 43 -6.52 32.65 14.95
C GLU A 43 -7.71 32.15 15.81
N GLY A 44 -8.13 30.91 15.58
CA GLY A 44 -9.28 30.30 16.25
C GLY A 44 -10.58 30.33 15.43
N ASP A 45 -10.58 30.92 14.23
CA ASP A 45 -11.72 30.83 13.33
C ASP A 45 -11.99 29.38 12.90
N ALA A 46 -13.22 28.92 13.12
CA ALA A 46 -13.65 27.62 12.60
C ALA A 46 -13.96 27.72 11.11
N ILE A 47 -13.35 26.85 10.31
CA ILE A 47 -13.63 26.71 8.88
C ILE A 47 -14.52 25.48 8.67
N LYS A 48 -15.64 25.68 7.99
CA LYS A 48 -16.59 24.63 7.61
C LYS A 48 -16.40 24.27 6.15
N VAL A 49 -16.19 22.97 5.87
CA VAL A 49 -16.10 22.42 4.52
C VAL A 49 -17.32 21.53 4.27
N SER A 50 -18.11 21.88 3.26
CA SER A 50 -19.20 21.03 2.78
C SER A 50 -18.81 20.39 1.45
N TYR A 51 -19.16 19.12 1.29
CA TYR A 51 -18.87 18.35 0.08
C TYR A 51 -19.90 17.24 -0.10
N THR A 52 -20.05 16.79 -1.35
CA THR A 52 -20.82 15.59 -1.67
C THR A 52 -19.85 14.44 -1.90
N ALA A 53 -19.93 13.40 -1.07
CA ALA A 53 -19.18 12.17 -1.23
C ALA A 53 -19.98 11.20 -2.13
N PRO A 54 -19.51 10.87 -3.34
CA PRO A 54 -20.10 9.79 -4.12
C PRO A 54 -19.80 8.44 -3.45
N GLU A 55 -20.71 7.48 -3.61
CA GLU A 55 -20.44 6.09 -3.23
C GLU A 55 -19.35 5.51 -4.12
N THR A 56 -18.36 4.88 -3.51
CA THR A 56 -17.21 4.30 -4.24
C THR A 56 -16.57 3.20 -3.42
N THR A 57 -15.98 2.23 -4.11
CA THR A 57 -15.27 1.10 -3.52
C THR A 57 -13.76 1.29 -3.63
N TYR A 58 -13.03 1.02 -2.54
CA TYR A 58 -11.57 1.08 -2.52
C TYR A 58 -10.98 -0.26 -2.13
N THR A 59 -9.90 -0.64 -2.81
CA THR A 59 -9.03 -1.72 -2.33
C THR A 59 -8.10 -1.12 -1.29
N MET A 60 -8.24 -1.55 -0.03
CA MET A 60 -7.39 -1.12 1.07
C MET A 60 -6.52 -2.29 1.54
N ILE A 61 -5.21 -2.10 1.52
CA ILE A 61 -4.27 -3.02 2.15
C ILE A 61 -4.10 -2.57 3.60
N LYS A 62 -4.49 -3.43 4.55
CA LYS A 62 -4.30 -3.17 5.98
C LYS A 62 -2.94 -3.71 6.40
N ALA A 63 -2.02 -2.81 6.71
CA ALA A 63 -0.69 -3.20 7.20
C ALA A 63 -0.80 -4.01 8.50
N LEU A 64 0.10 -4.98 8.67
CA LEU A 64 0.27 -5.78 9.89
C LEU A 64 -1.00 -6.50 10.39
N SER A 65 -1.98 -6.75 9.53
CA SER A 65 -3.14 -7.57 9.89
C SER A 65 -2.75 -9.05 10.05
N GLU A 66 -1.76 -9.49 9.28
CA GLU A 66 -1.04 -10.75 9.45
C GLU A 66 0.45 -10.44 9.30
N THR A 67 1.25 -10.77 10.30
CA THR A 67 2.70 -10.48 10.32
C THR A 67 3.54 -11.59 9.72
N THR A 68 2.94 -12.77 9.57
CA THR A 68 3.59 -13.97 9.06
C THR A 68 2.59 -14.72 8.21
N THR A 69 2.95 -15.00 6.96
CA THR A 69 2.12 -15.78 6.07
C THR A 69 2.83 -17.08 5.76
N GLU A 70 2.13 -18.19 5.94
CA GLU A 70 2.63 -19.51 5.58
C GLU A 70 1.97 -20.00 4.30
N GLY A 71 2.74 -20.69 3.45
CA GLY A 71 2.19 -21.25 2.23
C GLY A 71 3.16 -22.18 1.50
N PHE A 72 2.69 -22.71 0.37
CA PHE A 72 3.49 -23.50 -0.53
C PHE A 72 4.35 -22.59 -1.41
N MET A 73 5.66 -22.86 -1.48
CA MET A 73 6.58 -22.10 -2.33
C MET A 73 7.17 -22.99 -3.41
N ARG A 74 7.10 -22.54 -4.66
CA ARG A 74 7.64 -23.26 -5.83
C ARG A 74 8.59 -22.37 -6.61
N PHE A 75 9.79 -22.86 -6.85
CA PHE A 75 10.74 -22.26 -7.76
C PHE A 75 10.97 -23.19 -8.94
N VAL A 76 10.63 -22.73 -10.14
CA VAL A 76 10.87 -23.44 -11.39
C VAL A 76 11.99 -22.69 -12.11
N SER A 77 13.15 -23.32 -12.26
CA SER A 77 14.23 -22.71 -13.04
C SER A 77 13.97 -22.85 -14.53
N ASP A 78 14.21 -21.76 -15.25
CA ASP A 78 14.24 -21.71 -16.71
C ASP A 78 15.66 -21.34 -17.15
N ASN A 79 16.55 -22.34 -17.11
CA ASN A 79 17.97 -22.13 -17.35
C ASN A 79 18.24 -22.17 -18.86
N PRO A 80 18.85 -21.13 -19.45
CA PRO A 80 19.17 -21.12 -20.89
C PRO A 80 20.25 -22.16 -21.25
N VAL A 81 21.06 -22.58 -20.27
CA VAL A 81 22.06 -23.65 -20.38
C VAL A 81 22.11 -24.41 -19.06
N GLY A 82 22.03 -25.74 -19.09
CA GLY A 82 22.11 -26.61 -17.91
C GLY A 82 20.81 -27.40 -17.65
N THR A 83 20.82 -28.20 -16.58
CA THR A 83 19.66 -29.01 -16.15
C THR A 83 18.57 -28.11 -15.56
N GLN A 84 17.32 -28.43 -15.86
CA GLN A 84 16.20 -27.75 -15.22
C GLN A 84 15.93 -28.36 -13.85
N GLN A 85 15.69 -27.48 -12.90
CA GLN A 85 15.41 -27.83 -11.53
C GLN A 85 14.13 -27.17 -11.07
N GLU A 86 13.34 -27.92 -10.34
CA GLU A 86 12.16 -27.45 -9.66
C GLU A 86 12.31 -27.71 -8.17
N LEU A 87 12.22 -26.64 -7.37
CA LEU A 87 12.16 -26.71 -5.91
C LEU A 87 10.72 -26.52 -5.46
N GLN A 88 10.20 -27.49 -4.74
CA GLN A 88 8.87 -27.46 -4.12
C GLN A 88 9.04 -27.49 -2.60
N ILE A 89 8.58 -26.46 -1.90
CA ILE A 89 8.62 -26.35 -0.45
C ILE A 89 7.19 -26.41 0.06
N TRP A 90 6.87 -27.45 0.85
CA TRP A 90 5.51 -27.76 1.31
C TRP A 90 4.92 -26.65 2.16
N ARG A 91 5.73 -26.14 3.10
CA ARG A 91 5.34 -25.11 4.03
C ARG A 91 6.49 -24.14 4.24
N ALA A 92 6.39 -22.95 3.69
CA ALA A 92 7.30 -21.83 3.89
C ALA A 92 6.59 -20.73 4.66
N SER A 93 7.22 -20.23 5.71
CA SER A 93 6.81 -19.02 6.41
C SER A 93 7.57 -17.83 5.84
N LEU A 94 6.86 -16.80 5.38
CA LEU A 94 7.46 -15.58 4.81
C LEU A 94 7.08 -14.37 5.66
N THR A 95 8.09 -13.56 5.97
CA THR A 95 7.98 -12.29 6.69
C THR A 95 8.70 -11.20 5.90
N PRO A 96 8.08 -10.03 5.67
CA PRO A 96 8.77 -8.89 5.08
C PRO A 96 9.99 -8.51 5.93
N SER A 97 11.11 -8.19 5.30
CA SER A 97 12.33 -7.85 6.01
C SER A 97 13.05 -6.67 5.39
N GLY A 98 13.89 -6.01 6.21
CA GLY A 98 14.62 -4.81 5.82
C GLY A 98 13.71 -3.58 5.62
N ASP A 99 14.35 -2.50 5.18
CA ASP A 99 13.68 -1.25 4.87
C ASP A 99 13.44 -1.14 3.36
N THR A 100 12.21 -0.85 2.97
CA THR A 100 11.87 -0.57 1.56
C THR A 100 11.84 0.93 1.32
N ALA A 101 12.80 1.44 0.54
CA ALA A 101 12.82 2.84 0.16
C ALA A 101 11.62 3.16 -0.76
N MET A 102 10.78 4.09 -0.31
CA MET A 102 9.60 4.54 -1.08
C MET A 102 9.92 5.71 -2.03
N ILE A 103 11.08 6.36 -1.83
CA ILE A 103 11.59 7.43 -2.69
C ILE A 103 13.08 7.13 -2.91
N GLY A 104 13.49 7.05 -4.18
CA GLY A 104 14.87 6.78 -4.57
C GLY A 104 15.02 6.76 -6.09
N ASP A 105 16.26 6.79 -6.56
CA ASP A 105 16.60 6.75 -7.99
C ASP A 105 16.58 5.31 -8.56
N ASP A 106 16.77 4.31 -7.68
CA ASP A 106 16.75 2.90 -8.03
C ASP A 106 15.35 2.28 -7.92
N TRP A 107 15.18 1.12 -8.56
CA TRP A 107 13.98 0.31 -8.43
C TRP A 107 13.76 -0.12 -6.98
N SER A 108 12.57 0.12 -6.46
CA SER A 108 12.21 -0.30 -5.10
C SER A 108 12.12 -1.82 -5.03
N THR A 109 12.87 -2.43 -4.11
CA THR A 109 12.85 -3.87 -3.84
C THR A 109 12.20 -4.14 -2.49
N LEU A 110 11.26 -5.08 -2.46
CA LEU A 110 10.69 -5.59 -1.22
C LEU A 110 11.42 -6.88 -0.84
N ALA A 111 12.20 -6.83 0.23
CA ALA A 111 12.90 -8.00 0.73
C ALA A 111 11.97 -8.85 1.62
N PHE A 112 12.11 -10.16 1.49
CA PHE A 112 11.41 -11.14 2.31
C PHE A 112 12.43 -12.08 2.94
N SER A 113 12.23 -12.38 4.21
CA SER A 113 12.91 -13.46 4.92
C SER A 113 11.93 -14.60 5.12
N GLY A 114 12.39 -15.84 5.02
CA GLY A 114 11.53 -16.98 5.26
C GLY A 114 12.22 -18.18 5.85
N GLU A 115 11.42 -19.01 6.52
CA GLU A 115 11.82 -20.28 7.11
C GLU A 115 11.03 -21.43 6.47
N ILE A 116 11.70 -22.56 6.27
CA ILE A 116 11.06 -23.79 5.80
C ILE A 116 10.54 -24.55 7.01
N LEU A 117 9.23 -24.78 7.06
CA LEU A 117 8.55 -25.50 8.12
C LEU A 117 8.34 -26.96 7.73
N LYS A 118 8.24 -27.82 8.75
CA LYS A 118 7.98 -29.24 8.57
C LYS A 118 6.49 -29.49 8.28
N ASP A 119 6.22 -30.34 7.31
CA ASP A 119 4.91 -30.89 6.96
C ASP A 119 5.01 -32.42 6.82
N GLU A 120 5.03 -33.11 7.96
CA GLU A 120 5.10 -34.57 8.02
C GLU A 120 3.74 -35.25 7.83
N THR A 121 2.65 -34.50 7.99
CA THR A 121 1.29 -35.04 7.88
C THR A 121 0.97 -35.40 6.43
N ASP A 122 1.26 -34.50 5.49
CA ASP A 122 0.98 -34.72 4.08
C ASP A 122 2.20 -35.26 3.31
N HIS A 123 3.43 -35.08 3.84
CA HIS A 123 4.68 -35.48 3.18
C HIS A 123 5.63 -36.27 4.11
N PRO A 124 5.27 -37.50 4.54
CA PRO A 124 6.06 -38.25 5.53
C PRO A 124 7.47 -38.62 5.05
N ASP A 125 7.65 -38.89 3.75
CA ASP A 125 8.94 -39.32 3.20
C ASP A 125 9.88 -38.14 2.88
N SER A 126 9.34 -36.93 2.76
CA SER A 126 10.10 -35.71 2.52
C SER A 126 9.38 -34.52 3.15
N PRO A 127 9.51 -34.32 4.47
CA PRO A 127 8.62 -33.43 5.20
C PRO A 127 8.98 -31.94 5.09
N TYR A 128 9.94 -31.55 4.26
CA TYR A 128 10.37 -30.15 4.16
C TYR A 128 10.24 -29.61 2.72
N PHE A 129 10.95 -30.24 1.78
CA PHE A 129 10.95 -29.83 0.38
C PHE A 129 11.45 -30.94 -0.53
N ASN A 130 11.11 -30.85 -1.81
CA ASN A 130 11.67 -31.69 -2.86
C ASN A 130 12.40 -30.83 -3.89
N ILE A 131 13.48 -31.38 -4.43
CA ILE A 131 14.13 -30.85 -5.64
C ILE A 131 13.96 -31.90 -6.73
N ILE A 132 13.26 -31.53 -7.78
CA ILE A 132 13.00 -32.35 -8.95
C ILE A 132 13.96 -31.88 -10.04
N MET A 133 14.74 -32.82 -10.59
CA MET A 133 15.65 -32.55 -11.70
C MET A 133 15.05 -33.12 -12.98
N GLY A 134 15.02 -32.32 -14.04
CA GLY A 134 14.50 -32.65 -15.37
C GLY A 134 15.52 -32.42 -16.47
#